data_AF-A0A093YV21-F1
#
_entry.id   AF-A0A093YV21-F1
#
_cell.length_a   1.000
_cell.length_b   1.000
_cell.length_c   1.000
_cell.angle_alpha   90.00
_cell.angle_beta   90.00
_cell.angle_gamma   90.00
#
_symmetry.space_group_name_H-M   'P 1'
#
loop_
_entity.id
_entity.type
_entity.pdbx_description
1 polymer ?
#
loop_
_entity_poly.entity_id
_entity_poly.type
_entity_poly.pdbx_seq_one_letter_code
_entity_poly.pdbx_strand_id
1 'polypeptide(L)'
;MVLHNPNNWHWVNKNAAGWTKQWLEENLADVQASAGGVTAKIDKLTSMDGDVDVNQRKGKVITIFDVKLVLEYSGKTADDETVSGNITIPEVAHDTEEDEYVFDIDIFSESSSKQPVKDLVRSTLVPQLRAIFAKLGPALVSEHGKDIQHAPSNNPSSGWRTPTHLKIATINAIHIKTTTPTPKFPNFIPDYP
;
A
#
# COMPACT_ATOMS: atom_id res chain seq x y z
N MET A 1 -8.73 25.23 -5.65
CA MET A 1 -7.53 25.35 -4.79
C MET A 1 -6.46 24.42 -5.36
N VAL A 2 -5.27 24.92 -5.69
CA VAL A 2 -4.14 24.06 -6.10
C VAL A 2 -3.49 23.52 -4.83
N LEU A 3 -3.48 22.19 -4.68
CA LEU A 3 -2.77 21.52 -3.59
C LEU A 3 -1.26 21.81 -3.76
N HIS A 4 -0.67 22.51 -2.80
CA HIS A 4 0.75 22.84 -2.79
C HIS A 4 1.53 21.69 -2.15
N ASN A 5 1.96 20.71 -2.95
CA ASN A 5 2.88 19.65 -2.51
C ASN A 5 4.23 19.69 -3.28
N PRO A 6 5.11 20.66 -2.95
CA PRO A 6 6.42 20.80 -3.59
C PRO A 6 7.22 19.51 -3.52
N ASN A 7 7.77 19.08 -4.65
CA ASN A 7 8.59 17.88 -4.77
C ASN A 7 7.93 16.59 -4.23
N ASN A 8 6.58 16.54 -4.14
CA ASN A 8 5.86 15.33 -3.73
C ASN A 8 6.29 14.81 -2.34
N TRP A 9 6.62 15.73 -1.42
CA TRP A 9 7.16 15.40 -0.09
C TRP A 9 6.08 15.23 0.98
N HIS A 10 4.95 15.93 0.86
CA HIS A 10 3.81 15.80 1.77
C HIS A 10 3.01 14.55 1.44
N TRP A 11 2.45 13.96 2.48
CA TRP A 11 1.56 12.82 2.37
C TRP A 11 0.31 13.19 1.59
N VAL A 12 -0.02 12.40 0.58
CA VAL A 12 -1.30 12.43 -0.11
C VAL A 12 -1.88 11.02 -0.04
N ASN A 13 -3.16 10.91 0.33
CA ASN A 13 -3.92 9.66 0.37
C ASN A 13 -5.10 9.79 -0.60
N LYS A 14 -5.34 8.75 -1.39
CA LYS A 14 -6.50 8.61 -2.26
C LYS A 14 -7.12 7.25 -2.00
N ASN A 15 -8.37 7.24 -1.56
CA ASN A 15 -9.16 6.03 -1.51
C ASN A 15 -9.44 5.53 -2.93
N ALA A 16 -9.04 4.29 -3.21
CA ALA A 16 -9.18 3.62 -4.50
C ALA A 16 -10.11 2.40 -4.41
N ALA A 17 -10.87 2.23 -3.33
CA ALA A 17 -11.79 1.11 -3.16
C ALA A 17 -12.86 1.06 -4.26
N GLY A 18 -13.43 2.22 -4.64
CA GLY A 18 -14.41 2.30 -5.72
C GLY A 18 -13.87 1.83 -7.07
N TRP A 19 -12.64 2.23 -7.41
CA TRP A 19 -11.97 1.79 -8.63
C TRP A 19 -11.60 0.31 -8.58
N THR A 20 -11.08 -0.15 -7.43
CA THR A 20 -10.67 -1.55 -7.24
C THR A 20 -11.83 -2.51 -7.41
N LYS A 21 -13.00 -2.16 -6.88
CA LYS A 21 -14.21 -2.97 -7.06
C LYS A 21 -14.56 -3.14 -8.54
N GLN A 22 -14.55 -2.05 -9.31
CA GLN A 22 -14.84 -2.09 -10.76
C GLN A 22 -13.79 -2.91 -11.50
N TRP A 23 -12.51 -2.69 -11.19
CA TRP A 23 -11.40 -3.42 -11.80
C TRP A 23 -11.51 -4.93 -11.53
N LEU A 24 -11.87 -5.33 -10.31
CA LEU A 24 -12.11 -6.73 -9.96
C LEU A 24 -13.31 -7.30 -10.71
N GLU A 25 -14.44 -6.58 -10.78
CA GLU A 25 -15.63 -7.02 -11.52
C GLU A 25 -15.30 -7.28 -13.01
N GLU A 26 -14.51 -6.41 -13.64
CA GLU A 26 -14.09 -6.55 -15.04
C GLU A 26 -13.12 -7.73 -15.23
N ASN A 27 -12.10 -7.86 -14.39
CA ASN A 27 -11.08 -8.90 -14.56
C ASN A 27 -11.55 -10.29 -14.14
N LEU A 28 -12.56 -10.39 -13.25
CA LEU A 28 -13.13 -11.65 -12.81
C LEU A 28 -14.21 -12.17 -13.77
N ALA A 29 -14.81 -11.33 -14.60
CA ALA A 29 -15.87 -11.72 -15.54
C ALA A 29 -15.41 -12.75 -16.57
N ASP A 30 -14.11 -12.73 -16.94
CA ASP A 30 -13.52 -13.65 -17.92
C ASP A 30 -13.04 -14.97 -17.29
N VAL A 31 -13.16 -15.14 -15.97
CA VAL A 31 -12.65 -16.31 -15.25
C VAL A 31 -13.62 -17.49 -15.35
N GLN A 32 -13.24 -18.47 -16.15
CA GLN A 32 -13.98 -19.72 -16.35
C GLN A 32 -13.04 -20.91 -16.56
N ALA A 33 -13.53 -22.10 -16.23
CA ALA A 33 -12.87 -23.37 -16.51
C ALA A 33 -13.85 -24.40 -17.04
N SER A 34 -13.34 -25.29 -17.89
CA SER A 34 -14.04 -26.48 -18.34
C SER A 34 -13.07 -27.64 -18.44
N ALA A 35 -13.46 -28.80 -17.91
CA ALA A 35 -12.72 -30.04 -18.04
C ALA A 35 -13.67 -31.24 -17.97
N GLY A 36 -13.57 -32.15 -18.94
CA GLY A 36 -14.28 -33.44 -18.89
C GLY A 36 -15.80 -33.34 -18.78
N GLY A 37 -16.43 -32.33 -19.39
CA GLY A 37 -17.88 -32.10 -19.31
C GLY A 37 -18.33 -31.33 -18.05
N VAL A 38 -17.40 -31.03 -17.15
CA VAL A 38 -17.64 -30.15 -15.99
C VAL A 38 -17.25 -28.72 -16.35
N THR A 39 -18.05 -27.74 -15.93
CA THR A 39 -17.75 -26.31 -16.12
C THR A 39 -17.85 -25.56 -14.80
N ALA A 40 -17.06 -24.51 -14.63
CA ALA A 40 -17.18 -23.55 -13.53
C ALA A 40 -16.84 -22.14 -14.04
N LYS A 41 -17.55 -21.13 -13.56
CA LYS A 41 -17.32 -19.72 -13.89
C LYS A 41 -17.60 -18.84 -12.69
N ILE A 42 -16.89 -17.72 -12.59
CA ILE A 42 -17.23 -16.65 -11.64
C ILE A 42 -18.41 -15.86 -12.21
N ASP A 43 -19.45 -15.67 -11.41
CA ASP A 43 -20.65 -14.92 -11.83
C ASP A 43 -20.57 -13.45 -11.43
N LYS A 44 -20.16 -13.18 -10.19
CA LYS A 44 -20.05 -11.81 -9.67
C LYS A 44 -19.18 -11.72 -8.42
N LEU A 45 -18.69 -10.51 -8.17
CA LEU A 45 -18.18 -10.08 -6.88
C LEU A 45 -19.37 -9.73 -5.97
N THR A 46 -19.57 -10.50 -4.91
CA THR A 46 -20.68 -10.32 -3.96
C THR A 46 -20.38 -9.24 -2.93
N SER A 47 -19.18 -9.28 -2.33
CA SER A 47 -18.73 -8.22 -1.43
C SER A 47 -17.22 -8.03 -1.52
N MET A 48 -16.81 -6.80 -1.23
CA MET A 48 -15.42 -6.39 -1.03
C MET A 48 -15.41 -5.51 0.22
N ASP A 49 -14.86 -6.04 1.29
CA ASP A 49 -14.84 -5.42 2.61
C ASP A 49 -13.40 -5.17 3.02
N GLY A 50 -13.04 -3.92 3.29
CA GLY A 50 -11.69 -3.52 3.64
C GLY A 50 -11.29 -2.20 3.00
N ASP A 51 -10.00 -1.89 3.09
CA ASP A 51 -9.46 -0.60 2.69
C ASP A 51 -8.53 -0.78 1.48
N VAL A 52 -8.63 0.16 0.54
CA VAL A 52 -7.74 0.23 -0.62
C VAL A 52 -7.31 1.68 -0.81
N ASP A 53 -6.05 1.95 -0.52
CA ASP A 53 -5.47 3.27 -0.53
C ASP A 53 -4.24 3.34 -1.42
N VAL A 54 -4.20 4.38 -2.25
CA VAL A 54 -3.00 4.78 -2.96
C VAL A 54 -2.45 6.03 -2.30
N ASN A 55 -1.22 5.92 -1.82
CA ASN A 55 -0.55 6.98 -1.08
C ASN A 55 0.69 7.44 -1.83
N GLN A 56 1.07 8.70 -1.60
CA GLN A 56 2.31 9.26 -2.09
C GLN A 56 3.17 9.72 -0.92
N ARG A 57 4.44 9.29 -0.92
CA ARG A 57 5.44 9.75 0.04
C ARG A 57 6.83 9.81 -0.59
N LYS A 58 7.54 10.92 -0.37
CA LYS A 58 8.92 11.11 -0.84
C LYS A 58 9.10 10.81 -2.33
N GLY A 59 8.13 11.25 -3.16
CA GLY A 59 8.13 11.00 -4.60
C GLY A 59 7.82 9.56 -5.03
N LYS A 60 7.53 8.64 -4.09
CA LYS A 60 7.09 7.27 -4.39
C LYS A 60 5.59 7.13 -4.21
N VAL A 61 4.96 6.36 -5.09
CA VAL A 61 3.59 5.89 -4.93
C VAL A 61 3.66 4.56 -4.21
N ILE A 62 2.85 4.41 -3.17
CA ILE A 62 2.72 3.17 -2.39
C ILE A 62 1.24 2.81 -2.35
N THR A 63 0.95 1.52 -2.51
CA THR A 63 -0.39 0.97 -2.36
C THR A 63 -0.46 0.28 -1.02
N ILE A 64 -1.51 0.55 -0.26
CA ILE A 64 -1.83 -0.17 0.96
C ILE A 64 -3.26 -0.64 0.76
N PHE A 65 -3.43 -1.95 0.69
CA PHE A 65 -4.75 -2.55 0.61
C PHE A 65 -4.77 -3.79 1.47
N ASP A 66 -5.94 -4.04 2.04
CA ASP A 66 -6.30 -5.22 2.78
C ASP A 66 -7.81 -5.38 2.59
N VAL A 67 -8.20 -6.35 1.78
CA VAL A 67 -9.61 -6.59 1.45
C VAL A 67 -9.96 -8.06 1.60
N LYS A 68 -11.12 -8.30 2.19
CA LYS A 68 -11.85 -9.55 2.13
C LYS A 68 -12.75 -9.55 0.91
N LEU A 69 -12.69 -10.61 0.11
CA LEU A 69 -13.52 -10.79 -1.08
C LEU A 69 -14.46 -11.97 -0.93
N VAL A 70 -15.69 -11.81 -1.39
CA VAL A 70 -16.65 -12.91 -1.54
C VAL A 70 -17.13 -12.93 -2.97
N LEU A 71 -16.85 -14.02 -3.68
CA LEU A 71 -17.24 -14.26 -5.07
C LEU A 71 -18.36 -15.28 -5.12
N GLU A 72 -19.32 -15.10 -6.02
CA GLU A 72 -20.29 -16.14 -6.38
C GLU A 72 -19.82 -16.84 -7.66
N TYR A 73 -19.90 -18.16 -7.68
CA TYR A 73 -19.57 -18.96 -8.85
C TYR A 73 -20.68 -19.97 -9.16
N SER A 74 -20.78 -20.33 -10.43
CA SER A 74 -21.67 -21.37 -10.90
C SER A 74 -20.96 -22.32 -11.84
N GLY A 75 -21.51 -23.52 -11.95
CA GLY A 75 -20.95 -24.59 -12.72
C GLY A 75 -21.97 -25.64 -13.10
N LYS A 76 -21.51 -26.61 -13.87
CA LYS A 76 -22.30 -27.76 -14.30
C LYS A 76 -21.46 -29.02 -14.17
N THR A 77 -22.06 -30.09 -13.68
CA THR A 77 -21.44 -31.42 -13.69
C THR A 77 -21.56 -32.05 -15.08
N ALA A 78 -20.88 -33.18 -15.31
CA ALA A 78 -21.01 -33.95 -16.55
C ALA A 78 -22.45 -34.46 -16.79
N ASP A 79 -23.24 -34.59 -15.72
CA ASP A 79 -24.64 -35.00 -15.74
C ASP A 79 -25.62 -33.82 -15.94
N ASP A 80 -25.09 -32.63 -16.29
CA ASP A 80 -25.83 -31.37 -16.47
C ASP A 80 -26.54 -30.87 -15.20
N GLU A 81 -26.09 -31.31 -14.01
CA GLU A 81 -26.54 -30.79 -12.72
C GLU A 81 -25.91 -29.41 -12.49
N THR A 82 -26.73 -28.40 -12.21
CA THR A 82 -26.25 -27.05 -11.92
C THR A 82 -25.73 -26.95 -10.50
N VAL A 83 -24.53 -26.41 -10.37
CA VAL A 83 -23.84 -26.17 -9.11
C VAL A 83 -23.66 -24.68 -8.95
N SER A 84 -23.93 -24.17 -7.75
CA SER A 84 -23.59 -22.81 -7.38
C SER A 84 -22.92 -22.81 -6.02
N GLY A 85 -22.12 -21.79 -5.74
CA GLY A 85 -21.40 -21.67 -4.49
C GLY A 85 -20.73 -20.33 -4.35
N ASN A 86 -20.02 -20.17 -3.23
CA ASN A 86 -19.22 -18.97 -2.97
C ASN A 86 -17.75 -19.33 -2.80
N ILE A 87 -16.88 -18.40 -3.20
CA ILE A 87 -15.45 -18.42 -2.90
C ILE A 87 -15.17 -17.23 -1.99
N THR A 88 -14.78 -17.49 -0.76
CA THR A 88 -14.35 -16.46 0.19
C THR A 88 -12.83 -16.40 0.20
N ILE A 89 -12.30 -15.21 0.00
CA ILE A 89 -10.88 -14.91 0.15
C ILE A 89 -10.78 -13.99 1.37
N PRO A 90 -10.34 -14.49 2.53
CA PRO A 90 -10.40 -13.76 3.78
C PRO A 90 -9.51 -12.52 3.76
N GLU A 91 -8.40 -12.57 3.03
CA GLU A 91 -7.40 -11.51 2.99
C GLU A 91 -6.75 -11.47 1.60
N VAL A 92 -6.79 -10.28 0.99
CA VAL A 92 -5.99 -9.89 -0.17
C VAL A 92 -5.30 -8.60 0.21
N ALA A 93 -4.03 -8.70 0.60
CA ALA A 93 -3.26 -7.56 1.06
C ALA A 93 -2.08 -7.21 0.14
N HIS A 94 -1.55 -6.01 0.30
CA HIS A 94 -0.44 -5.46 -0.49
C HIS A 94 0.89 -6.22 -0.36
N ASP A 95 1.04 -6.99 0.70
CA ASP A 95 2.21 -7.78 1.07
C ASP A 95 1.95 -9.30 0.98
N THR A 96 0.73 -9.73 0.63
CA THR A 96 0.41 -11.13 0.38
C THR A 96 1.03 -11.59 -0.95
N GLU A 97 1.83 -12.66 -0.91
CA GLU A 97 2.37 -13.30 -2.12
C GLU A 97 1.33 -14.21 -2.82
N GLU A 98 1.58 -14.57 -4.07
CA GLU A 98 0.61 -15.30 -4.92
C GLU A 98 0.21 -16.68 -4.34
N ASP A 99 1.15 -17.35 -3.66
CA ASP A 99 0.95 -18.66 -3.04
C ASP A 99 0.36 -18.58 -1.62
N GLU A 100 0.39 -17.40 -0.99
CA GLU A 100 -0.13 -17.16 0.36
C GLU A 100 -1.65 -16.93 0.39
N TYR A 101 -2.27 -16.61 -0.74
CA TYR A 101 -3.72 -16.45 -0.82
C TYR A 101 -4.48 -17.72 -0.42
N VAL A 102 -5.39 -17.57 0.55
CA VAL A 102 -6.30 -18.60 1.04
C VAL A 102 -7.64 -18.51 0.32
N PHE A 103 -8.19 -19.65 -0.08
CA PHE A 103 -9.47 -19.74 -0.79
C PHE A 103 -10.40 -20.72 -0.09
N ASP A 104 -11.45 -20.20 0.51
CA ASP A 104 -12.53 -21.00 1.11
C ASP A 104 -13.63 -21.19 0.08
N ILE A 105 -13.80 -22.43 -0.39
CA ILE A 105 -14.74 -22.76 -1.47
C ILE A 105 -15.91 -23.55 -0.89
N ASP A 106 -17.08 -22.93 -0.95
CA ASP A 106 -18.35 -23.49 -0.52
C ASP A 106 -19.22 -23.87 -1.71
N ILE A 107 -20.09 -24.86 -1.52
CA ILE A 107 -21.12 -25.25 -2.49
C ILE A 107 -22.48 -25.08 -1.82
N PHE A 108 -23.43 -24.45 -2.52
CA PHE A 108 -24.82 -24.42 -2.08
C PHE A 108 -25.45 -25.81 -2.20
N SER A 109 -25.97 -26.32 -1.07
CA SER A 109 -26.52 -27.68 -0.95
C SER A 109 -25.49 -28.73 -1.38
N GLU A 110 -24.38 -28.81 -0.65
CA GLU A 110 -23.28 -29.74 -0.92
C GLU A 110 -23.77 -31.20 -1.00
N SER A 111 -23.36 -31.88 -2.06
CA SER A 111 -23.61 -33.30 -2.29
C SER A 111 -22.40 -33.92 -2.99
N SER A 112 -22.28 -35.25 -2.95
CA SER A 112 -21.17 -35.97 -3.61
C SER A 112 -21.11 -35.73 -5.12
N SER A 113 -22.27 -35.52 -5.76
CA SER A 113 -22.37 -35.27 -7.21
C SER A 113 -21.71 -33.95 -7.64
N LYS A 114 -21.59 -32.98 -6.71
CA LYS A 114 -21.06 -31.63 -6.99
C LYS A 114 -19.56 -31.50 -6.73
N GLN A 115 -18.93 -32.52 -6.14
CA GLN A 115 -17.49 -32.52 -5.84
C GLN A 115 -16.61 -32.27 -7.07
N PRO A 116 -16.90 -32.83 -8.27
CA PRO A 116 -16.09 -32.56 -9.47
C PRO A 116 -16.00 -31.07 -9.83
N VAL A 117 -17.06 -30.29 -9.58
CA VAL A 117 -17.04 -28.83 -9.80
C VAL A 117 -16.12 -28.14 -8.80
N LYS A 118 -16.17 -28.53 -7.53
CA LYS A 118 -15.28 -27.98 -6.49
C LYS A 118 -13.81 -28.31 -6.76
N ASP A 119 -13.53 -29.50 -7.23
CA ASP A 119 -12.18 -29.91 -7.64
C ASP A 119 -11.69 -29.12 -8.87
N LEU A 120 -12.58 -28.85 -9.83
CA LEU A 120 -12.28 -27.99 -10.98
C LEU A 120 -11.98 -26.55 -10.55
N VAL A 121 -12.77 -26.00 -9.62
CA VAL A 121 -12.55 -24.66 -9.06
C VAL A 121 -11.18 -24.59 -8.39
N ARG A 122 -10.83 -25.57 -7.54
CA ARG A 122 -9.53 -25.63 -6.85
C ARG A 122 -8.35 -25.78 -7.79
N SER A 123 -8.47 -26.63 -8.80
CA SER A 123 -7.36 -26.94 -9.71
C SER A 123 -7.14 -25.88 -10.77
N THR A 124 -8.19 -25.18 -11.20
CA THR A 124 -8.13 -24.29 -12.38
C THR A 124 -8.53 -22.84 -12.07
N LEU A 125 -9.62 -22.59 -11.35
CA LEU A 125 -10.05 -21.22 -11.05
C LEU A 125 -9.13 -20.55 -10.02
N VAL A 126 -8.76 -21.26 -8.95
CA VAL A 126 -7.90 -20.70 -7.89
C VAL A 126 -6.56 -20.17 -8.43
N PRO A 127 -5.81 -20.91 -9.26
CA PRO A 127 -4.59 -20.37 -9.88
C PRO A 127 -4.84 -19.14 -10.76
N GLN A 128 -5.96 -19.06 -11.48
CA GLN A 128 -6.30 -17.88 -12.27
C GLN A 128 -6.61 -16.67 -11.37
N LEU A 129 -7.36 -16.87 -10.29
CA LEU A 129 -7.67 -15.82 -9.31
C LEU A 129 -6.40 -15.27 -8.66
N ARG A 130 -5.48 -16.15 -8.26
CA ARG A 130 -4.17 -15.78 -7.73
C ARG A 130 -3.40 -14.85 -8.68
N ALA A 131 -3.30 -15.24 -9.94
CA ALA A 131 -2.62 -14.45 -10.96
C ALA A 131 -3.32 -13.11 -11.25
N ILE A 132 -4.64 -12.99 -11.03
CA ILE A 132 -5.38 -11.74 -11.15
C ILE A 132 -5.07 -10.84 -9.94
N PHE A 133 -5.15 -11.36 -8.72
CA PHE A 133 -4.89 -10.57 -7.50
C PHE A 133 -3.44 -10.06 -7.44
N ALA A 134 -2.46 -10.84 -7.91
CA ALA A 134 -1.08 -10.39 -8.03
C ALA A 134 -0.91 -9.16 -8.95
N LYS A 135 -1.83 -8.92 -9.89
CA LYS A 135 -1.81 -7.75 -10.78
C LYS A 135 -2.45 -6.50 -10.17
N LEU A 136 -3.20 -6.63 -9.07
CA LEU A 136 -3.94 -5.53 -8.46
C LEU A 136 -3.02 -4.39 -8.00
N GLY A 137 -1.95 -4.72 -7.27
CA GLY A 137 -0.98 -3.72 -6.79
C GLY A 137 -0.35 -2.91 -7.94
N PRO A 138 0.25 -3.56 -8.95
CA PRO A 138 0.76 -2.87 -10.13
C PRO A 138 -0.30 -2.05 -10.88
N ALA A 139 -1.53 -2.55 -10.99
CA ALA A 139 -2.62 -1.85 -11.66
C ALA A 139 -3.03 -0.56 -10.93
N LEU A 140 -3.14 -0.60 -9.60
CA LEU A 140 -3.40 0.57 -8.74
C LEU A 140 -2.33 1.65 -8.91
N VAL A 141 -1.05 1.26 -8.94
CA VAL A 141 0.06 2.21 -9.16
C VAL A 141 0.00 2.81 -10.57
N SER A 142 -0.27 1.99 -11.58
CA SER A 142 -0.33 2.46 -12.97
C SER A 142 -1.47 3.46 -13.21
N GLU A 143 -2.64 3.19 -12.63
CA GLU A 143 -3.82 4.04 -12.79
C GLU A 143 -3.70 5.32 -11.97
N HIS A 144 -3.48 5.20 -10.65
CA HIS A 144 -3.57 6.34 -9.74
C HIS A 144 -2.22 7.01 -9.46
N GLY A 145 -1.11 6.41 -9.87
CA GLY A 145 0.22 6.94 -9.62
C GLY A 145 0.49 8.27 -10.34
N LYS A 146 -0.10 8.48 -11.53
CA LYS A 146 0.01 9.74 -12.29
C LYS A 146 -0.85 10.85 -11.69
N ASP A 147 -2.03 10.50 -11.18
CA ASP A 147 -2.97 11.47 -10.58
C ASP A 147 -2.45 12.06 -9.27
N ILE A 148 -1.72 11.26 -8.48
CA ILE A 148 -1.25 11.65 -7.16
C ILE A 148 0.12 12.36 -7.21
N GLN A 149 0.83 12.33 -8.33
CA GLN A 149 2.13 12.98 -8.52
C GLN A 149 2.01 14.34 -9.18
N HIS A 150 2.57 15.38 -8.56
CA HIS A 150 2.83 16.63 -9.29
C HIS A 150 4.03 16.42 -10.21
N ALA A 151 3.89 16.82 -11.48
CA ALA A 151 5.00 16.85 -12.43
C ALA A 151 6.11 17.79 -11.92
N PRO A 152 7.39 17.47 -12.16
CA PRO A 152 8.53 18.24 -11.65
C PRO A 152 8.66 19.66 -12.24
N SER A 153 7.74 20.13 -13.09
CA SER A 153 7.93 21.40 -13.81
C SER A 153 7.75 22.65 -12.95
N ASN A 154 7.16 22.56 -11.76
CA ASN A 154 7.09 23.66 -10.82
C ASN A 154 7.76 23.26 -9.51
N ASN A 155 9.09 23.34 -9.48
CA ASN A 155 9.85 23.34 -8.24
C ASN A 155 9.81 24.76 -7.61
N PRO A 156 8.99 25.06 -6.59
CA PRO A 156 8.98 26.38 -5.95
C PRO A 156 10.22 26.65 -5.10
N SER A 157 11.12 25.66 -4.91
CA SER A 157 12.36 25.84 -4.14
C SER A 157 13.53 26.42 -4.94
N SER A 158 13.35 26.68 -6.24
CA SER A 158 14.35 27.37 -7.08
C SER A 158 14.60 28.84 -6.69
N GLY A 159 13.82 29.38 -5.74
CA GLY A 159 13.97 30.74 -5.21
C GLY A 159 14.57 30.85 -3.81
N TRP A 160 14.89 29.75 -3.11
CA TRP A 160 15.45 29.85 -1.76
C TRP A 160 16.92 30.28 -1.82
N ARG A 161 17.16 31.59 -1.71
CA ARG A 161 18.50 32.11 -1.49
C ARG A 161 19.02 31.55 -0.17
N THR A 162 20.11 30.79 -0.24
CA THR A 162 20.87 30.38 0.93
C THR A 162 21.21 31.64 1.73
N PRO A 163 20.90 31.73 3.05
CA PRO A 163 21.31 32.88 3.84
C PRO A 163 22.84 32.91 3.86
N THR A 164 23.41 33.99 3.32
CA THR A 164 24.85 34.21 3.28
C THR A 164 25.33 34.34 4.72
N HIS A 165 26.03 33.33 5.24
CA HIS A 165 26.71 33.44 6.52
C HIS A 165 27.75 34.56 6.41
N LEU A 166 27.54 35.65 7.17
CA LEU A 166 28.49 36.75 7.24
C LEU A 166 29.82 36.19 7.75
N LYS A 167 30.86 36.25 6.90
CA LYS A 167 32.23 35.99 7.34
C LYS A 167 32.60 37.07 8.34
N ILE A 168 32.66 36.73 9.63
CA ILE A 168 33.29 37.56 10.64
C ILE A 168 34.76 37.68 10.23
N ALA A 169 35.17 38.89 9.87
CA ALA A 169 36.57 39.20 9.61
C ALA A 169 37.35 39.00 10.92
N THR A 170 38.42 38.20 10.85
CA THR A 170 39.38 38.05 11.93
C THR A 170 40.02 39.41 12.21
N ILE A 171 39.62 40.04 13.31
CA ILE A 171 40.27 41.24 13.81
C ILE A 171 41.51 40.80 14.57
N ASN A 172 42.68 41.17 14.06
CA ASN A 172 43.97 40.96 14.72
C ASN A 172 43.96 41.56 16.13
N ALA A 173 44.50 40.79 17.07
CA ALA A 173 44.66 41.17 18.47
C ALA A 173 45.48 42.46 18.61
N ILE A 174 44.89 43.47 19.24
CA ILE A 174 45.61 44.57 19.88
C ILE A 174 45.21 44.64 21.34
N HIS A 175 46.27 44.53 22.15
CA HIS A 175 46.33 44.42 23.59
C HIS A 175 45.78 45.69 24.28
N ILE A 176 44.77 45.54 25.12
CA ILE A 176 44.40 46.53 26.14
C ILE A 176 44.13 45.82 27.46
N LYS A 177 44.98 46.15 28.43
CA LYS A 177 45.00 45.63 29.80
C LYS A 177 43.74 46.06 30.54
N THR A 178 43.04 45.12 31.14
CA THR A 178 42.02 45.39 32.17
C THR A 178 42.42 44.69 33.46
N THR A 179 42.84 45.51 34.41
CA THR A 179 43.06 45.16 35.82
C THR A 179 41.71 44.99 36.51
N THR A 180 41.48 43.83 37.12
CA THR A 180 40.46 43.64 38.15
C THR A 180 41.16 43.13 39.42
N PRO A 181 40.96 43.79 40.58
CA PRO A 181 41.69 43.46 41.80
C PRO A 181 41.17 42.16 42.45
N THR A 182 42.08 41.23 42.70
CA THR A 182 41.87 40.07 43.57
C THR A 182 41.89 40.48 45.05
N PRO A 183 40.97 39.97 45.89
CA PRO A 183 40.99 40.22 47.34
C PRO A 183 42.18 39.51 48.01
N LYS A 184 42.91 40.24 48.85
CA LYS A 184 43.99 39.72 49.70
C LYS A 184 43.40 39.12 50.97
N PHE A 185 43.63 37.83 51.22
CA PHE A 185 43.55 37.25 52.56
C PHE A 185 44.94 37.31 53.21
N PRO A 186 45.09 37.82 54.44
CA PRO A 186 46.37 37.82 55.14
C PRO A 186 46.72 36.43 55.69
N ASN A 187 47.96 36.00 55.46
CA ASN A 187 48.57 34.83 56.08
C ASN A 187 48.70 35.05 57.60
N PHE A 188 48.09 34.16 58.39
CA PHE A 188 48.38 34.05 59.82
C PHE A 188 49.05 32.70 60.07
N ILE A 189 50.32 32.76 60.46
CA ILE A 189 51.14 31.64 60.93
C ILE A 189 50.91 31.55 62.44
N PRO A 190 50.62 30.36 63.01
CA PRO A 190 50.52 30.20 64.46
C PRO A 190 51.90 29.94 65.08
N ASP A 191 52.38 30.86 65.91
CA ASP A 191 53.41 30.58 66.91
C ASP A 191 52.74 30.01 68.16
N TYR A 192 53.00 28.73 68.44
CA TYR A 192 52.69 28.05 69.70
C TYR A 192 53.86 28.21 70.68
N PRO A 193 53.59 28.42 71.97
CA PRO A 193 54.03 27.42 72.95
C PRO A 193 52.87 26.73 73.67
#